data_AF-A0A0N4VMN5-F1
#
_entry.id   AF-A0A0N4VMN5-F1
#
_cell.length_a   1.000
_cell.length_b   1.000
_cell.length_c   1.000
_cell.angle_alpha   90.00
_cell.angle_beta   90.00
_cell.angle_gamma   90.00
#
_symmetry.space_group_name_H-M   'P 1'
#
loop_
_entity.id
_entity.type
_entity.pdbx_description
1 polymer ?
#
loop_
_entity_poly.entity_id
_entity_poly.type
_entity_poly.pdbx_seq_one_letter_code
_entity_poly.pdbx_strand_id
1 'polypeptide(L)'
;MYLIFMYHFLKSFFRYSLKPHASSKEHDSTKNGGVPKLGEIYLQLFYTADHILPLKIYQSLYKNLISSLSLQPFCSSLVGILEYLPSIDLTSVARPLMKVFISAEEFSSLLRIFGSQDIQNCSDVNTLFRSQSMTSKIIYEEMKFLGQNYLSISLKPVIDMIYSQKKCCEVDPTKLRSGDKLEDNKFNLIFYGEMAFSGMVESYQKCPALLRRTFADLRELVAQQYPDRTDLQRLAVSSFIVLRFFAAAVMNPKLFGLKGEQPDAVTSRTLVLVSKILQRASNSAVSERALNSKEPWLSSVLERKERRKESKNEISEVHILDDEKRKGEIDLHEITRIEPVRNVKNVFRIATSNYELLLQAKNSNEMNEWLVQLQLQTQGRVKKEREERSDNDQSSDTGSSCLLDSLDDFSLYDIDTERELETLHLTLYEHAETLKIWKNILEDIEVPSEHPSLPDIVLEQVKLILKGACDPAVAKEQFLSMIQEVLLGIIRIESAHREAVDRFIKQMRGSKGSQDLFTGDDNYLLLQSRFQGNIE
;
A
#
# COMPACT_ATOMS: atom_id res chain seq x y z
N MET A 1 -20.83 -26.30 -24.79
CA MET A 1 -20.08 -26.65 -23.56
C MET A 1 -19.12 -25.49 -23.30
N TYR A 2 -19.62 -24.45 -22.63
CA TYR A 2 -18.86 -23.23 -22.33
C TYR A 2 -18.23 -23.41 -20.94
N LEU A 3 -16.90 -23.43 -20.88
CA LEU A 3 -16.16 -23.31 -19.62
C LEU A 3 -16.17 -21.84 -19.21
N ILE A 4 -16.93 -21.53 -18.16
CA ILE A 4 -16.84 -20.25 -17.45
C ILE A 4 -15.55 -20.28 -16.64
N PHE A 5 -14.63 -19.38 -16.95
CA PHE A 5 -13.44 -19.12 -16.14
C PHE A 5 -13.87 -18.51 -14.81
N MET A 6 -13.83 -19.30 -13.73
CA MET A 6 -13.80 -18.76 -12.38
C MET A 6 -12.33 -18.51 -12.00
N TYR A 7 -11.98 -17.25 -11.82
CA TYR A 7 -10.71 -16.85 -11.23
C TYR A 7 -10.68 -17.35 -9.78
N HIS A 8 -9.83 -18.34 -9.50
CA HIS A 8 -9.50 -18.80 -8.15
C HIS A 8 -8.07 -18.38 -7.85
N PHE A 9 -7.90 -17.33 -7.05
CA PHE A 9 -6.58 -16.89 -6.59
C PHE A 9 -6.16 -17.74 -5.38
N LEU A 10 -5.26 -18.70 -5.62
CA LEU A 10 -4.55 -19.44 -4.58
C LEU A 10 -3.53 -18.53 -3.89
N LYS A 11 -3.71 -18.25 -2.59
CA LYS A 11 -2.68 -17.62 -1.75
C LYS A 11 -2.08 -18.67 -0.83
N SER A 12 -1.20 -19.53 -1.37
CA SER A 12 -0.54 -20.56 -0.56
C SER A 12 0.70 -19.99 0.13
N PHE A 13 0.61 -19.75 1.45
CA PHE A 13 1.79 -19.55 2.28
C PHE A 13 2.42 -20.92 2.60
N PHE A 14 3.48 -21.30 1.87
CA PHE A 14 4.30 -22.45 2.24
C PHE A 14 5.52 -21.99 3.04
N ARG A 15 5.60 -22.35 4.32
CA ARG A 15 6.86 -22.34 5.10
C ARG A 15 7.24 -23.78 5.41
N TYR A 16 8.40 -24.21 4.92
CA TYR A 16 9.01 -25.49 5.29
C TYR A 16 10.40 -25.25 5.89
N SER A 17 10.72 -25.97 6.96
CA SER A 17 12.06 -26.07 7.56
C SER A 17 12.41 -27.54 7.67
N LEU A 18 13.47 -27.95 6.99
CA LEU A 18 13.98 -29.32 7.02
C LEU A 18 14.98 -29.45 8.18
N LYS A 19 14.67 -30.31 9.16
CA LYS A 19 15.68 -30.87 10.07
C LYS A 19 15.75 -32.39 9.86
N PRO A 20 16.90 -32.95 9.46
CA PRO A 20 17.05 -34.39 9.41
C PRO A 20 17.05 -34.94 10.84
N HIS A 21 16.21 -35.94 11.11
CA HIS A 21 16.28 -36.72 12.34
C HIS A 21 17.33 -37.82 12.12
N ALA A 22 18.51 -37.66 12.73
CA ALA A 22 19.48 -38.75 12.78
C ALA A 22 18.94 -39.83 13.74
N SER A 23 18.35 -40.88 13.18
CA SER A 23 18.06 -42.08 13.96
C SER A 23 19.38 -42.76 14.29
N SER A 24 19.81 -42.63 15.53
CA SER A 24 20.86 -43.44 16.11
C SER A 24 20.30 -44.84 16.39
N LYS A 25 20.68 -45.82 15.54
CA LYS A 25 21.16 -47.16 15.95
C LYS A 25 21.32 -48.07 14.72
N GLU A 26 22.50 -48.69 14.66
CA GLU A 26 22.81 -49.84 13.84
C GLU A 26 21.86 -51.02 14.13
N HIS A 27 21.40 -51.73 13.10
CA HIS A 27 21.63 -53.18 13.00
C HIS A 27 21.30 -53.77 11.62
N ASP A 28 22.20 -54.65 11.24
CA ASP A 28 22.30 -55.64 10.16
C ASP A 28 21.06 -56.16 9.40
N SER A 29 21.33 -56.33 8.10
CA SER A 29 20.88 -57.33 7.11
C SER A 29 19.49 -57.99 7.23
N THR A 30 18.66 -57.85 6.18
CA THR A 30 18.34 -58.94 5.23
C THR A 30 17.39 -58.48 4.11
N LYS A 31 17.54 -59.17 2.98
CA LYS A 31 16.85 -59.04 1.69
C LYS A 31 15.34 -58.78 1.78
N ASN A 32 14.87 -57.72 1.12
CA ASN A 32 13.75 -57.75 0.16
C ASN A 32 13.66 -56.39 -0.53
N GLY A 33 13.37 -56.39 -1.84
CA GLY A 33 13.39 -55.21 -2.73
C GLY A 33 12.28 -54.18 -2.47
N GLY A 34 12.26 -53.59 -1.28
CA GLY A 34 11.44 -52.41 -0.97
C GLY A 34 12.26 -51.14 -1.18
N VAL A 35 11.71 -50.18 -1.93
CA VAL A 35 12.25 -48.80 -2.01
C VAL A 35 12.43 -48.28 -0.58
N PRO A 36 13.60 -47.71 -0.21
CA PRO A 36 13.82 -47.23 1.16
C PRO A 36 12.71 -46.23 1.50
N LYS A 37 12.03 -46.46 2.63
CA LYS A 37 10.95 -45.60 3.12
C LYS A 37 11.58 -44.25 3.52
N LEU A 38 11.72 -43.35 2.54
CA LEU A 38 12.06 -41.94 2.75
C LEU A 38 11.01 -41.41 3.72
N GLY A 39 11.44 -40.91 4.88
CA GLY A 39 10.57 -40.67 6.04
C GLY A 39 9.27 -39.89 5.76
N GLU A 40 8.33 -39.98 6.69
CA GLU A 40 7.00 -39.40 6.55
C GLU A 40 7.03 -37.87 6.76
N ILE A 41 6.39 -37.13 5.85
CA ILE A 41 6.25 -35.67 5.93
C ILE A 41 4.85 -35.36 6.45
N TYR A 42 4.76 -34.63 7.56
CA TYR A 42 3.52 -34.07 8.06
C TYR A 42 3.31 -32.67 7.49
N LEU A 43 2.24 -32.49 6.70
CA LEU A 43 1.85 -31.21 6.10
C LEU A 43 0.59 -30.71 6.80
N GLN A 44 0.63 -29.48 7.32
CA GLN A 44 -0.56 -28.76 7.75
C GLN A 44 -0.91 -27.73 6.67
N LEU A 45 -2.01 -27.97 5.96
CA LEU A 45 -2.49 -27.11 4.89
C LEU A 45 -3.65 -26.26 5.43
N PHE A 46 -3.59 -24.96 5.16
CA PHE A 46 -4.69 -24.03 5.39
C PHE A 46 -5.17 -23.53 4.03
N TYR A 47 -6.46 -23.68 3.75
CA TYR A 47 -7.10 -23.20 2.53
C TYR A 47 -8.17 -22.17 2.92
N THR A 48 -8.13 -21.00 2.31
CA THR A 48 -9.14 -19.94 2.47
C THR A 48 -9.63 -19.54 1.09
N ALA A 49 -10.94 -19.62 0.86
CA ALA A 49 -11.56 -19.23 -0.39
C ALA A 49 -12.36 -17.94 -0.18
N ASP A 50 -11.83 -16.82 -0.68
CA ASP A 50 -12.52 -15.54 -0.64
C ASP A 50 -13.38 -15.41 -1.92
N HIS A 51 -14.68 -15.19 -1.76
CA HIS A 51 -15.58 -14.94 -2.88
C HIS A 51 -15.81 -13.44 -3.02
N ILE A 52 -15.27 -12.84 -4.08
CA ILE A 52 -15.46 -11.42 -4.40
C ILE A 52 -16.51 -11.34 -5.51
N LEU A 53 -17.52 -10.49 -5.32
CA LEU A 53 -18.61 -10.33 -6.27
C LEU A 53 -18.19 -9.41 -7.43
N PRO A 54 -18.86 -9.47 -8.59
CA PRO A 54 -18.60 -8.51 -9.66
C PRO A 54 -18.91 -7.05 -9.25
N LEU A 55 -18.18 -6.10 -9.82
CA LEU A 55 -18.28 -4.65 -9.57
C LEU A 55 -19.72 -4.11 -9.65
N LYS A 56 -20.55 -4.71 -10.51
CA LYS A 56 -21.96 -4.35 -10.66
C LYS A 56 -22.73 -4.43 -9.32
N ILE A 57 -22.37 -5.35 -8.44
CA ILE A 57 -23.02 -5.50 -7.13
C ILE A 57 -22.53 -4.41 -6.16
N TYR A 58 -21.25 -4.04 -6.23
CA TYR A 58 -20.67 -2.95 -5.41
C TYR A 58 -20.93 -1.56 -5.98
N GLN A 59 -21.63 -1.41 -7.10
CA GLN A 59 -21.76 -0.13 -7.81
C GLN A 59 -22.37 0.99 -6.94
N SER A 60 -23.32 0.64 -6.07
CA SER A 60 -23.90 1.62 -5.12
C SER A 60 -22.86 2.12 -4.12
N LEU A 61 -22.06 1.21 -3.56
CA LEU A 61 -20.99 1.54 -2.62
C LEU A 61 -19.91 2.40 -3.30
N TYR A 62 -19.48 2.00 -4.50
CA TYR A 62 -18.52 2.74 -5.30
C TYR A 62 -19.00 4.17 -5.59
N LYS A 63 -20.25 4.34 -6.05
CA LYS A 63 -20.83 5.66 -6.32
C LYS A 63 -20.86 6.53 -5.06
N ASN A 64 -21.30 5.98 -3.93
CA ASN A 64 -21.37 6.74 -2.68
C ASN A 64 -19.97 7.14 -2.17
N LEU A 65 -18.94 6.32 -2.42
CA LEU A 65 -17.54 6.70 -2.14
C LEU A 65 -17.12 7.89 -2.98
N ILE A 66 -17.28 7.83 -4.31
CA ILE A 66 -16.84 8.94 -5.20
C ILE A 66 -17.66 10.21 -4.95
N SER A 67 -18.98 10.10 -4.78
CA SER A 67 -19.85 11.24 -4.46
C SER A 67 -19.52 11.89 -3.11
N SER A 68 -18.79 11.20 -2.22
CA SER A 68 -18.37 11.78 -0.94
C SER A 68 -17.53 13.05 -1.09
N LEU A 69 -16.83 13.22 -2.21
CA LEU A 69 -16.01 14.41 -2.49
C LEU A 69 -16.85 15.68 -2.66
N SER A 70 -18.10 15.55 -3.08
CA SER A 70 -19.00 16.67 -3.39
C SER A 70 -19.95 17.02 -2.23
N LEU A 71 -20.06 16.13 -1.23
CA LEU A 71 -21.01 16.28 -0.13
C LEU A 71 -20.47 17.22 0.95
N GLN A 72 -21.32 18.16 1.37
CA GLN A 72 -21.06 19.07 2.48
C GLN A 72 -22.23 19.00 3.47
N PRO A 73 -21.97 18.74 4.77
CA PRO A 73 -20.65 18.57 5.38
C PRO A 73 -20.01 17.21 5.04
N PHE A 74 -18.69 17.17 4.88
CA PHE A 74 -17.96 15.94 4.51
C PHE A 74 -18.16 14.80 5.52
N CYS A 75 -18.36 15.09 6.81
CA CYS A 75 -18.66 14.08 7.83
C CYS A 75 -19.96 13.30 7.57
N SER A 76 -20.87 13.87 6.77
CA SER A 76 -22.12 13.21 6.37
C SER A 76 -21.97 12.31 5.14
N SER A 77 -20.78 12.25 4.55
CA SER A 77 -20.46 11.38 3.43
C SER A 77 -20.09 9.96 3.89
N LEU A 78 -20.08 8.99 2.96
CA LEU A 78 -19.64 7.62 3.27
C LEU A 78 -18.18 7.57 3.74
N VAL A 79 -17.31 8.36 3.12
CA VAL A 79 -15.90 8.44 3.55
C VAL A 79 -15.78 9.04 4.95
N GLY A 80 -16.58 10.06 5.27
CA GLY A 80 -16.67 10.62 6.62
C GLY A 80 -17.16 9.60 7.64
N ILE A 81 -18.21 8.83 7.32
CA ILE A 81 -18.71 7.75 8.18
C ILE A 81 -17.59 6.75 8.48
N LEU A 82 -16.87 6.29 7.46
CA LEU A 82 -15.76 5.34 7.59
C LEU A 82 -14.62 5.87 8.49
N GLU A 83 -14.34 7.17 8.45
CA GLU A 83 -13.34 7.79 9.32
C GLU A 83 -13.77 7.80 10.80
N TYR A 84 -15.07 7.97 11.07
CA TYR A 84 -15.57 8.14 12.44
C TYR A 84 -16.15 6.88 13.09
N LEU A 85 -16.11 5.72 12.42
CA LEU A 85 -16.52 4.46 13.02
C LEU A 85 -15.72 4.17 14.31
N PRO A 86 -16.38 3.76 15.41
CA PRO A 86 -15.70 3.53 16.68
C PRO A 86 -14.83 2.27 16.61
N SER A 87 -13.72 2.27 17.36
CA SER A 87 -12.83 1.10 17.54
C SER A 87 -12.22 0.52 16.26
N ILE A 88 -12.21 1.29 15.17
CA ILE A 88 -11.63 0.87 13.89
C ILE A 88 -10.13 1.14 13.81
N ASP A 89 -9.35 0.20 13.27
CA ASP A 89 -8.01 0.53 12.81
C ASP A 89 -8.12 1.29 11.49
N LEU A 90 -8.03 2.63 11.51
CA LEU A 90 -8.15 3.42 10.28
C LEU A 90 -7.13 3.00 9.19
N THR A 91 -6.07 2.23 9.50
CA THR A 91 -5.14 1.70 8.50
C THR A 91 -5.82 0.65 7.61
N SER A 92 -6.74 -0.17 8.17
CA SER A 92 -7.50 -1.16 7.41
C SER A 92 -8.47 -0.53 6.41
N VAL A 93 -8.91 0.72 6.68
CA VAL A 93 -9.76 1.52 5.79
C VAL A 93 -8.95 2.39 4.84
N ALA A 94 -7.88 3.01 5.32
CA ALA A 94 -7.08 3.95 4.55
C ALA A 94 -6.51 3.31 3.27
N ARG A 95 -6.06 2.05 3.35
CA ARG A 95 -5.48 1.34 2.20
C ARG A 95 -6.50 1.06 1.08
N PRO A 96 -7.65 0.40 1.32
CA PRO A 96 -8.64 0.19 0.27
C PRO A 96 -9.23 1.51 -0.23
N LEU A 97 -9.45 2.48 0.65
CA LEU A 97 -9.92 3.81 0.27
C LEU A 97 -8.93 4.49 -0.69
N MET A 98 -7.65 4.54 -0.33
CA MET A 98 -6.58 5.07 -1.17
C MET A 98 -6.60 4.43 -2.56
N LYS A 99 -6.65 3.10 -2.64
CA LYS A 99 -6.63 2.38 -3.91
C LYS A 99 -7.87 2.64 -4.77
N VAL A 100 -9.07 2.65 -4.18
CA VAL A 100 -10.31 2.97 -4.91
C VAL A 100 -10.22 4.36 -5.51
N PHE A 101 -9.75 5.36 -4.75
CA PHE A 101 -9.63 6.73 -5.25
C PHE A 101 -8.48 6.94 -6.24
N ILE A 102 -7.40 6.16 -6.17
CA ILE A 102 -6.38 6.11 -7.24
C ILE A 102 -6.98 5.52 -8.51
N SER A 103 -7.72 4.41 -8.40
CA SER A 103 -8.37 3.76 -9.56
C SER A 103 -9.44 4.63 -10.22
N ALA A 104 -10.02 5.57 -9.45
CA ALA A 104 -11.00 6.54 -9.92
C ALA A 104 -10.37 7.88 -10.37
N GLU A 105 -9.03 8.02 -10.33
CA GLU A 105 -8.29 9.26 -10.64
C GLU A 105 -8.63 10.48 -9.76
N GLU A 106 -9.27 10.26 -8.61
CA GLU A 106 -9.79 11.31 -7.71
C GLU A 106 -9.02 11.38 -6.37
N PHE A 107 -7.84 10.75 -6.29
CA PHE A 107 -7.03 10.72 -5.08
C PHE A 107 -6.59 12.12 -4.60
N SER A 108 -6.19 13.00 -5.53
CA SER A 108 -5.82 14.39 -5.20
C SER A 108 -6.98 15.14 -4.53
N SER A 109 -8.21 14.95 -5.00
CA SER A 109 -9.41 15.57 -4.45
C SER A 109 -9.65 15.09 -3.01
N LEU A 110 -9.57 13.77 -2.79
CA LEU A 110 -9.69 13.18 -1.45
C LEU A 110 -8.64 13.71 -0.48
N LEU A 111 -7.37 13.74 -0.93
CA LEU A 111 -6.25 14.22 -0.12
C LEU A 111 -6.42 15.69 0.29
N ARG A 112 -6.95 16.53 -0.60
CA ARG A 112 -7.19 17.95 -0.32
C ARG A 112 -8.25 18.14 0.77
N ILE A 113 -9.33 17.36 0.74
CA ILE A 113 -10.37 17.44 1.78
C ILE A 113 -9.79 17.07 3.15
N PHE A 114 -9.17 15.90 3.28
CA PHE A 114 -8.58 15.47 4.55
C PHE A 114 -7.44 16.39 5.02
N GLY A 115 -6.57 16.79 4.09
CA GLY A 115 -5.46 17.69 4.38
C GLY A 115 -5.90 19.05 4.89
N SER A 116 -6.94 19.63 4.30
CA SER A 116 -7.54 20.89 4.77
C SER A 116 -8.13 20.76 6.17
N GLN A 117 -8.82 19.65 6.48
CA GLN A 117 -9.36 19.39 7.82
C GLN A 117 -8.24 19.27 8.86
N ASP A 118 -7.17 18.54 8.54
CA ASP A 118 -6.00 18.41 9.42
C ASP A 118 -5.31 19.75 9.69
N ILE A 119 -5.18 20.60 8.66
CA ILE A 119 -4.61 21.95 8.81
C ILE A 119 -5.50 22.80 9.73
N GLN A 120 -6.83 22.77 9.55
CA GLN A 120 -7.78 23.52 10.37
C GLN A 120 -7.80 23.06 11.83
N ASN A 121 -7.67 21.75 12.06
CA ASN A 121 -7.69 21.15 13.39
C ASN A 121 -6.32 21.22 14.10
N CYS A 122 -5.26 21.68 13.41
CA CYS A 122 -3.92 21.73 13.96
C CYS A 122 -3.73 22.95 14.88
N SER A 123 -3.50 22.72 16.17
CA SER A 123 -3.27 23.78 17.15
C SER A 123 -1.86 24.38 17.11
N ASP A 124 -0.82 23.56 16.91
CA ASP A 124 0.57 24.00 16.75
C ASP A 124 1.07 23.70 15.34
N VAL A 125 1.32 24.76 14.57
CA VAL A 125 1.86 24.70 13.20
C VAL A 125 3.15 23.89 13.08
N ASN A 126 3.96 23.80 14.14
CA ASN A 126 5.19 23.00 14.12
C ASN A 126 4.92 21.51 14.17
N THR A 127 3.72 21.09 14.58
CA THR A 127 3.26 19.70 14.67
C THR A 127 2.31 19.31 13.54
N LEU A 128 2.20 20.14 12.50
CA LEU A 128 1.35 19.88 11.35
C LEU A 128 1.63 18.51 10.73
N PHE A 129 0.57 17.75 10.49
CA PHE A 129 0.61 16.35 10.02
C PHE A 129 1.48 15.41 10.89
N ARG A 130 1.63 15.67 12.19
CA ARG A 130 2.24 14.71 13.14
C ARG A 130 1.21 13.81 13.83
N SER A 131 -0.05 14.21 13.86
CA SER A 131 -1.16 13.38 14.36
C SER A 131 -1.35 12.12 13.51
N GLN A 132 -1.96 11.10 14.12
CA GLN A 132 -2.37 9.87 13.44
C GLN A 132 -3.77 10.05 12.83
N SER A 133 -3.89 10.95 11.86
CA SER A 133 -5.14 11.25 11.14
C SER A 133 -5.36 10.33 9.93
N MET A 134 -6.55 10.39 9.32
CA MET A 134 -6.83 9.71 8.06
C MET A 134 -5.87 10.16 6.94
N THR A 135 -5.60 11.47 6.81
CA THR A 135 -4.58 12.02 5.90
C THR A 135 -3.25 11.30 6.06
N SER A 136 -2.78 11.18 7.30
CA SER A 136 -1.46 10.62 7.57
C SER A 136 -1.35 9.13 7.20
N LYS A 137 -2.45 8.39 7.38
CA LYS A 137 -2.54 6.96 7.09
C LYS A 137 -2.69 6.67 5.61
N ILE A 138 -3.52 7.44 4.90
CA ILE A 138 -3.72 7.30 3.45
C ILE A 138 -2.41 7.55 2.69
N ILE A 139 -1.69 8.64 3.01
CA ILE A 139 -0.41 8.96 2.37
C ILE A 139 0.65 7.92 2.72
N TYR A 140 0.64 7.38 3.96
CA TYR A 140 1.54 6.31 4.35
C TYR A 140 1.32 5.03 3.53
N GLU A 141 0.06 4.61 3.38
CA GLU A 141 -0.28 3.43 2.58
C GLU A 141 0.01 3.65 1.09
N GLU A 142 -0.20 4.86 0.56
CA GLU A 142 0.18 5.23 -0.81
C GLU A 142 1.70 5.12 -1.02
N MET A 143 2.51 5.72 -0.14
CA MET A 143 3.98 5.62 -0.20
C MET A 143 4.44 4.16 -0.15
N LYS A 144 3.83 3.33 0.68
CA LYS A 144 4.14 1.90 0.78
C LYS A 144 3.71 1.14 -0.48
N PHE A 145 2.56 1.47 -1.06
CA PHE A 145 2.02 0.82 -2.24
C PHE A 145 2.84 1.14 -3.50
N LEU A 146 3.12 2.42 -3.75
CA LEU A 146 3.77 2.88 -4.98
C LEU A 146 5.30 2.91 -4.87
N GLY A 147 5.82 3.12 -3.67
CA GLY A 147 7.22 3.48 -3.44
C GLY A 147 8.15 2.30 -3.13
N GLN A 148 7.70 1.04 -3.21
CA GLN A 148 8.53 -0.12 -2.88
C GLN A 148 9.81 -0.21 -3.73
N ASN A 149 9.67 -0.04 -5.05
CA ASN A 149 10.82 -0.05 -5.97
C ASN A 149 11.72 1.16 -5.73
N TYR A 150 11.10 2.32 -5.49
CA TYR A 150 11.82 3.56 -5.16
C TYR A 150 12.71 3.37 -3.91
N LEU A 151 12.16 2.85 -2.80
CA LEU A 151 12.95 2.53 -1.60
C LEU A 151 14.07 1.52 -1.88
N SER A 152 13.79 0.52 -2.71
CA SER A 152 14.77 -0.51 -3.03
C SER A 152 15.96 0.10 -3.76
N ILE A 153 15.74 0.97 -4.74
CA ILE A 153 16.81 1.67 -5.46
C ILE A 153 17.57 2.62 -4.52
N SER A 154 16.85 3.37 -3.67
CA SER A 154 17.46 4.40 -2.82
C SER A 154 18.24 3.87 -1.61
N LEU A 155 17.73 2.85 -0.92
CA LEU A 155 18.21 2.45 0.40
C LEU A 155 18.73 1.01 0.49
N LYS A 156 18.32 0.12 -0.41
CA LYS A 156 18.74 -1.27 -0.33
C LYS A 156 20.26 -1.47 -0.35
N PRO A 157 21.05 -0.72 -1.15
CA PRO A 157 22.52 -0.87 -1.13
C PRO A 157 23.15 -0.63 0.24
N VAL A 158 22.77 0.45 0.92
CA VAL A 158 23.31 0.77 2.26
C VAL A 158 22.80 -0.21 3.32
N ILE A 159 21.52 -0.61 3.25
CA ILE A 159 20.95 -1.60 4.17
C ILE A 159 21.62 -2.97 3.99
N ASP A 160 21.83 -3.41 2.76
CA ASP A 160 22.51 -4.68 2.46
C ASP A 160 23.95 -4.67 3.01
N MET A 161 24.65 -3.52 2.87
CA MET A 161 25.97 -3.33 3.44
C MET A 161 25.98 -3.43 4.98
N ILE A 162 25.03 -2.76 5.66
CA ILE A 162 24.92 -2.79 7.13
C ILE A 162 24.68 -4.23 7.62
N TYR A 163 23.81 -4.98 6.97
CA TYR A 163 23.54 -6.39 7.31
C TYR A 163 24.74 -7.31 7.07
N SER A 164 25.54 -7.02 6.04
CA SER A 164 26.72 -7.81 5.71
C SER A 164 27.89 -7.53 6.66
N GLN A 165 28.14 -6.25 6.97
CA GLN A 165 29.32 -5.84 7.73
C GLN A 165 29.10 -5.92 9.24
N LYS A 166 27.86 -5.70 9.71
CA LYS A 166 27.48 -5.74 11.14
C LYS A 166 28.39 -4.91 12.06
N LYS A 167 28.94 -3.82 11.53
CA LYS A 167 29.83 -2.93 12.30
C LYS A 167 29.06 -2.19 13.39
N CYS A 168 29.71 -2.03 14.54
CA CYS A 168 29.20 -1.20 15.62
C CYS A 168 29.23 0.28 15.20
N CYS A 169 28.16 0.98 15.51
CA CYS A 169 28.00 2.42 15.30
C CYS A 169 27.59 3.12 16.61
N GLU A 170 27.78 2.50 17.77
CA GLU A 170 27.41 3.11 19.05
C GLU A 170 28.32 4.30 19.36
N VAL A 171 27.68 5.44 19.60
CA VAL A 171 28.33 6.72 19.87
C VAL A 171 28.05 7.25 21.27
N ASP A 172 27.16 6.58 22.02
CA ASP A 172 26.91 6.86 23.44
C ASP A 172 28.02 6.22 24.29
N PRO A 173 28.88 7.01 24.96
CA PRO A 173 30.00 6.48 25.74
C PRO A 173 29.56 5.52 26.85
N THR A 174 28.34 5.65 27.36
CA THR A 174 27.79 4.81 28.42
C THR A 174 27.35 3.42 27.93
N LYS A 175 27.24 3.23 26.61
CA LYS A 175 26.76 2.00 25.96
C LYS A 175 27.85 1.27 25.18
N LEU A 176 29.06 1.82 25.15
CA LEU A 176 30.22 1.18 24.52
C LEU A 176 30.57 -0.11 25.27
N ARG A 177 30.87 -1.17 24.53
CA ARG A 177 31.37 -2.42 25.10
C ARG A 177 32.88 -2.33 25.30
N SER A 178 33.42 -3.16 26.19
CA SER A 178 34.87 -3.28 26.36
C SER A 178 35.54 -3.69 25.05
N GLY A 179 36.37 -2.81 24.49
CA GLY A 179 37.06 -3.01 23.21
C GLY A 179 36.50 -2.20 22.04
N ASP A 180 35.34 -1.55 22.18
CA ASP A 180 34.81 -0.65 21.16
C ASP A 180 35.65 0.63 21.09
N LYS A 181 36.01 1.06 19.89
CA LYS A 181 36.67 2.34 19.64
C LYS A 181 35.64 3.35 19.19
N LEU A 182 35.39 4.36 20.00
CA LEU A 182 34.40 5.41 19.72
C LEU A 182 34.63 6.08 18.37
N GLU A 183 35.89 6.34 18.00
CA GLU A 183 36.22 6.99 16.72
C GLU A 183 35.90 6.10 15.50
N ASP A 184 36.16 4.79 15.58
CA ASP A 184 35.80 3.85 14.52
C ASP A 184 34.27 3.74 14.38
N ASN A 185 33.55 3.73 15.51
CA ASN A 185 32.08 3.69 15.52
C ASN A 185 31.48 4.96 14.90
N LYS A 186 32.03 6.13 15.20
CA LYS A 186 31.64 7.41 14.58
C LYS A 186 31.90 7.39 13.08
N PHE A 187 33.09 6.93 12.66
CA PHE A 187 33.42 6.82 11.24
C PHE A 187 32.44 5.91 10.50
N ASN A 188 32.14 4.73 11.05
CA ASN A 188 31.17 3.80 10.47
C ASN A 188 29.78 4.44 10.36
N LEU A 189 29.35 5.14 11.41
CA LEU A 189 28.04 5.79 11.45
C LEU A 189 27.92 6.91 10.41
N ILE A 190 28.96 7.75 10.28
CA ILE A 190 29.02 8.80 9.26
C ILE A 190 28.96 8.17 7.88
N PHE A 191 29.81 7.18 7.61
CA PHE A 191 29.87 6.49 6.32
C PHE A 191 28.49 5.94 5.89
N TYR A 192 27.82 5.18 6.77
CA TYR A 192 26.47 4.68 6.46
C TYR A 192 25.43 5.79 6.34
N GLY A 193 25.53 6.82 7.18
CA GLY A 193 24.66 8.00 7.11
C GLY A 193 24.78 8.74 5.78
N GLU A 194 26.00 8.96 5.30
CA GLU A 194 26.28 9.60 4.02
C GLU A 194 25.79 8.76 2.84
N MET A 195 26.00 7.45 2.87
CA MET A 195 25.48 6.55 1.83
C MET A 195 23.95 6.59 1.78
N ALA A 196 23.29 6.50 2.93
CA ALA A 196 21.82 6.56 3.00
C ALA A 196 21.28 7.91 2.53
N PHE A 197 21.91 9.01 2.95
CA PHE A 197 21.51 10.36 2.54
C PHE A 197 21.74 10.59 1.04
N SER A 198 22.88 10.14 0.50
CA SER A 198 23.19 10.26 -0.93
C SER A 198 22.20 9.44 -1.77
N GLY A 199 21.94 8.19 -1.39
CA GLY A 199 20.96 7.35 -2.07
C GLY A 199 19.55 7.96 -2.08
N MET A 200 19.12 8.57 -0.97
CA MET A 200 17.86 9.32 -0.89
C MET A 200 17.84 10.53 -1.83
N VAL A 201 18.89 11.36 -1.84
CA VAL A 201 18.90 12.60 -2.63
C VAL A 201 19.10 12.34 -4.12
N GLU A 202 19.93 11.36 -4.48
CA GLU A 202 20.28 11.04 -5.88
C GLU A 202 19.17 10.30 -6.61
N SER A 203 18.34 9.56 -5.89
CA SER A 203 17.24 8.81 -6.46
C SER A 203 16.00 9.64 -6.77
N TYR A 204 15.99 10.96 -6.54
CA TYR A 204 14.78 11.80 -6.65
C TYR A 204 14.04 11.68 -7.99
N GLN A 205 14.77 11.45 -9.10
CA GLN A 205 14.20 11.26 -10.44
C GLN A 205 13.45 9.93 -10.60
N LYS A 206 13.70 8.97 -9.70
CA LYS A 206 13.05 7.65 -9.67
C LYS A 206 11.82 7.61 -8.75
N CYS A 207 11.43 8.76 -8.20
CA CYS A 207 10.21 8.89 -7.41
C CYS A 207 8.97 8.77 -8.33
N PRO A 208 8.02 7.84 -8.06
CA PRO A 208 6.80 7.66 -8.83
C PRO A 208 6.03 8.96 -9.06
N ALA A 209 5.44 9.16 -10.24
CA ALA A 209 4.79 10.44 -10.58
C ALA A 209 3.62 10.76 -9.64
N LEU A 210 2.85 9.74 -9.28
CA LEU A 210 1.70 9.89 -8.38
C LEU A 210 2.14 10.35 -6.97
N LEU A 211 3.22 9.77 -6.41
CA LEU A 211 3.78 10.26 -5.14
C LEU A 211 4.30 11.70 -5.25
N ARG A 212 4.93 12.07 -6.37
CA ARG A 212 5.35 13.47 -6.60
C ARG A 212 4.15 14.42 -6.63
N ARG A 213 3.03 14.01 -7.22
CA ARG A 213 1.78 14.77 -7.25
C ARG A 213 1.18 14.93 -5.85
N THR A 214 1.10 13.86 -5.07
CA THR A 214 0.67 13.89 -3.66
C THR A 214 1.49 14.88 -2.83
N PHE A 215 2.83 14.87 -2.97
CA PHE A 215 3.67 15.84 -2.25
C PHE A 215 3.51 17.27 -2.76
N ALA A 216 3.21 17.47 -4.04
CA ALA A 216 2.89 18.79 -4.59
C ALA A 216 1.56 19.31 -4.04
N ASP A 217 0.51 18.48 -4.01
CA ASP A 217 -0.81 18.80 -3.44
C ASP A 217 -0.68 19.17 -1.96
N LEU A 218 0.04 18.38 -1.16
CA LEU A 218 0.36 18.69 0.24
C LEU A 218 1.04 20.06 0.39
N ARG A 219 2.04 20.34 -0.46
CA ARG A 219 2.77 21.61 -0.42
C ARG A 219 1.86 22.78 -0.72
N GLU A 220 1.00 22.64 -1.73
CA GLU A 220 0.05 23.66 -2.14
C GLU A 220 -1.00 23.93 -1.05
N LEU A 221 -1.56 22.90 -0.43
CA LEU A 221 -2.50 23.04 0.69
C LEU A 221 -1.91 23.86 1.84
N VAL A 222 -0.66 23.56 2.21
CA VAL A 222 0.03 24.32 3.27
C VAL A 222 0.35 25.74 2.81
N ALA A 223 0.70 25.93 1.53
CA ALA A 223 0.96 27.25 0.97
C ALA A 223 -0.29 28.13 0.92
N GLN A 224 -1.47 27.56 0.68
CA GLN A 224 -2.74 28.30 0.69
C GLN A 224 -3.06 28.85 2.08
N GLN A 225 -2.82 28.07 3.14
CA GLN A 225 -3.05 28.51 4.52
C GLN A 225 -1.91 29.37 5.08
N TYR A 226 -0.67 29.08 4.70
CA TYR A 226 0.53 29.77 5.18
C TYR A 226 1.47 30.15 4.00
N PRO A 227 1.12 31.17 3.19
CA PRO A 227 1.87 31.52 1.98
C PRO A 227 3.33 31.88 2.24
N ASP A 228 3.59 32.66 3.31
CA ASP A 228 4.92 33.17 3.64
C ASP A 228 5.80 32.16 4.40
N ARG A 229 5.27 30.98 4.72
CA ARG A 229 5.94 29.97 5.55
C ARG A 229 6.41 28.79 4.73
N THR A 230 7.41 29.04 3.88
CA THR A 230 8.04 28.00 3.06
C THR A 230 8.70 26.89 3.90
N ASP A 231 9.09 27.18 5.14
CA ASP A 231 9.56 26.21 6.11
C ASP A 231 8.47 25.19 6.49
N LEU A 232 7.21 25.62 6.69
CA LEU A 232 6.08 24.73 6.98
C LEU A 232 5.72 23.85 5.79
N GLN A 233 5.76 24.41 4.58
CA GLN A 233 5.56 23.65 3.34
C GLN A 233 6.60 22.53 3.18
N ARG A 234 7.88 22.84 3.43
CA ARG A 234 8.96 21.84 3.43
C ARG A 234 8.83 20.84 4.58
N LEU A 235 8.38 21.28 5.75
CA LEU A 235 8.17 20.45 6.93
C LEU A 235 7.07 19.41 6.69
N ALA A 236 5.94 19.81 6.10
CA ALA A 236 4.84 18.92 5.76
C ALA A 236 5.31 17.77 4.86
N VAL A 237 5.96 18.09 3.74
CA VAL A 237 6.50 17.08 2.81
C VAL A 237 7.56 16.20 3.48
N SER A 238 8.52 16.81 4.19
CA SER A 238 9.57 16.07 4.91
C SER A 238 9.02 15.11 5.96
N SER A 239 7.90 15.46 6.60
CA SER A 239 7.27 14.62 7.62
C SER A 239 6.74 13.29 7.04
N PHE A 240 6.45 13.25 5.74
CA PHE A 240 6.04 12.04 5.05
C PHE A 240 7.23 11.34 4.40
N ILE A 241 7.85 11.98 3.41
CA ILE A 241 8.86 11.31 2.57
C ILE A 241 10.13 10.94 3.35
N VAL A 242 10.61 11.81 4.25
CA VAL A 242 11.84 11.52 5.01
C VAL A 242 11.51 10.74 6.28
N LEU A 243 10.62 11.28 7.12
CA LEU A 243 10.38 10.70 8.44
C LEU A 243 9.60 9.38 8.39
N ARG A 244 8.47 9.33 7.67
CA ARG A 244 7.57 8.16 7.64
C ARG A 244 7.88 7.14 6.57
N PHE A 245 8.76 7.48 5.63
CA PHE A 245 9.09 6.61 4.52
C PHE A 245 10.58 6.22 4.53
N PHE A 246 11.51 7.12 4.19
CA PHE A 246 12.94 6.76 4.15
C PHE A 246 13.50 6.37 5.52
N ALA A 247 13.34 7.19 6.55
CA ALA A 247 13.88 6.92 7.88
C ALA A 247 13.18 5.71 8.54
N ALA A 248 11.87 5.56 8.33
CA ALA A 248 11.12 4.39 8.77
C ALA A 248 11.60 3.10 8.09
N ALA A 249 11.89 3.13 6.78
CA ALA A 249 12.41 2.00 6.02
C ALA A 249 13.83 1.61 6.44
N VAL A 250 14.69 2.59 6.75
CA VAL A 250 16.01 2.31 7.35
C VAL A 250 15.84 1.67 8.72
N MET A 251 14.96 2.21 9.58
CA MET A 251 14.77 1.72 10.93
C MET A 251 14.20 0.29 10.96
N ASN A 252 13.27 -0.03 10.05
CA ASN A 252 12.59 -1.32 9.98
C ASN A 252 12.60 -1.91 8.55
N PRO A 253 13.76 -2.36 8.01
CA PRO A 253 13.86 -2.78 6.61
C PRO A 253 12.94 -3.94 6.23
N LYS A 254 12.61 -4.81 7.19
CA LYS A 254 11.70 -5.93 6.97
C LYS A 254 10.25 -5.48 6.73
N LEU A 255 9.78 -4.47 7.46
CA LEU A 255 8.40 -3.96 7.33
C LEU A 255 8.17 -3.35 5.94
N PHE A 256 9.23 -2.82 5.33
CA PHE A 256 9.26 -2.22 4.00
C PHE A 256 9.81 -3.17 2.92
N GLY A 257 9.87 -4.48 3.18
CA GLY A 257 10.27 -5.48 2.17
C GLY A 257 11.71 -5.38 1.64
N LEU A 258 12.59 -4.59 2.26
CA LEU A 258 13.99 -4.43 1.85
C LEU A 258 14.86 -5.61 2.27
N LYS A 259 14.43 -6.33 3.33
CA LYS A 259 15.05 -7.54 3.88
C LYS A 259 13.98 -8.55 4.31
N GLY A 260 14.29 -9.85 4.21
CA GLY A 260 13.41 -10.93 4.68
C GLY A 260 13.53 -11.24 6.19
N GLU A 261 14.71 -10.99 6.76
CA GLU A 261 15.06 -11.34 8.14
C GLU A 261 15.02 -10.12 9.07
N GLN A 262 14.82 -10.36 10.37
CA GLN A 262 14.95 -9.30 11.37
C GLN A 262 16.45 -9.05 11.66
N PRO A 263 16.86 -7.79 11.85
CA PRO A 263 18.25 -7.50 12.19
C PRO A 263 18.57 -8.00 13.61
N ASP A 264 19.82 -8.44 13.82
CA ASP A 264 20.33 -8.66 15.18
C ASP A 264 20.44 -7.33 15.95
N ALA A 265 20.69 -7.41 17.27
CA ALA A 265 20.69 -6.22 18.15
C ALA A 265 21.70 -5.14 17.72
N VAL A 266 22.88 -5.52 17.21
CA VAL A 266 23.91 -4.57 16.76
C VAL A 266 23.45 -3.90 15.47
N THR A 267 23.01 -4.70 14.50
CA THR A 267 22.49 -4.22 13.21
C THR A 267 21.28 -3.30 13.41
N SER A 268 20.34 -3.69 14.28
CA SER A 268 19.16 -2.90 14.64
C SER A 268 19.56 -1.54 15.24
N ARG A 269 20.52 -1.53 16.16
CA ARG A 269 21.04 -0.29 16.76
C ARG A 269 21.68 0.62 15.71
N THR A 270 22.48 0.08 14.80
CA THR A 270 23.10 0.82 13.70
C THR A 270 22.04 1.43 12.78
N LEU A 271 21.04 0.65 12.36
CA LEU A 271 19.92 1.14 11.53
C LEU A 271 19.14 2.28 12.22
N VAL A 272 18.88 2.17 13.52
CA VAL A 272 18.25 3.26 14.30
C VAL A 272 19.10 4.53 14.25
N LEU A 273 20.42 4.43 14.44
CA LEU A 273 21.30 5.60 14.41
C LEU A 273 21.38 6.23 13.01
N VAL A 274 21.44 5.43 11.94
CA VAL A 274 21.41 5.92 10.56
C VAL A 274 20.06 6.59 10.26
N SER A 275 18.94 6.02 10.71
CA SER A 275 17.63 6.66 10.52
C SER A 275 17.54 8.03 11.22
N LYS A 276 18.19 8.19 12.37
CA LYS A 276 18.28 9.48 13.09
C LYS A 276 19.10 10.50 12.31
N ILE A 277 20.19 10.09 11.65
CA ILE A 277 20.96 10.98 10.76
C ILE A 277 20.06 11.54 9.65
N LEU A 278 19.29 10.68 8.97
CA LEU A 278 18.39 11.13 7.90
C LEU A 278 17.34 12.14 8.41
N GLN A 279 16.72 11.86 9.55
CA GLN A 279 15.74 12.75 10.16
C GLN A 279 16.36 14.11 10.56
N ARG A 280 17.54 14.08 11.19
CA ARG A 280 18.25 15.31 11.59
C ARG A 280 18.66 16.13 10.37
N ALA A 281 19.22 15.48 9.34
CA ALA A 281 19.64 16.16 8.13
C ALA A 281 18.47 16.84 7.41
N SER A 282 17.31 16.19 7.36
CA SER A 282 16.11 16.79 6.79
C SER A 282 15.60 17.97 7.64
N ASN A 283 15.52 17.82 8.96
CA ASN A 283 15.05 18.90 9.84
C ASN A 283 15.94 20.15 9.76
N SER A 284 17.27 19.99 9.71
CA SER A 284 18.20 21.10 9.48
C SER A 284 18.02 21.73 8.10
N ALA A 285 17.67 20.94 7.08
CA ALA A 285 17.38 21.45 5.74
C ALA A 285 16.06 22.23 5.65
N VAL A 286 15.07 21.87 6.47
CA VAL A 286 13.73 22.47 6.48
C VAL A 286 13.73 23.81 7.23
N SER A 287 14.31 23.82 8.44
CA SER A 287 14.22 24.94 9.38
C SER A 287 15.45 25.87 9.39
N GLU A 288 16.46 25.61 8.55
CA GLU A 288 17.74 26.34 8.50
C GLU A 288 18.44 26.49 9.87
N ARG A 289 18.07 25.64 10.84
CA ARG A 289 18.65 25.63 12.18
C ARG A 289 20.01 24.93 12.13
N ALA A 290 21.03 25.62 12.63
CA ALA A 290 22.35 25.06 12.81
C ALA A 290 22.30 23.76 13.62
N LEU A 291 23.17 22.82 13.26
CA LEU A 291 23.41 21.64 14.09
C LEU A 291 23.83 22.10 15.49
N ASN A 292 23.27 21.46 16.52
CA ASN A 292 23.60 21.82 17.89
C ASN A 292 25.04 21.40 18.23
N SER A 293 25.62 22.00 19.27
CA SER A 293 26.99 21.74 19.72
C SER A 293 27.25 20.30 20.18
N LYS A 294 26.23 19.44 20.28
CA LYS A 294 26.34 18.05 20.72
C LYS A 294 26.67 17.09 19.58
N GLU A 295 26.48 17.49 18.31
CA GLU A 295 26.70 16.62 17.15
C GLU A 295 27.51 17.31 16.01
N PRO A 296 28.70 17.90 16.28
CA PRO A 296 29.50 18.57 15.24
C PRO A 296 29.87 17.65 14.07
N TRP A 297 30.04 16.36 14.35
CA TRP A 297 30.39 15.33 13.38
C TRP A 297 29.35 15.18 12.25
N LEU A 298 28.10 15.59 12.47
CA LEU A 298 27.04 15.57 11.46
C LEU A 298 27.22 16.68 10.41
N SER A 299 28.09 17.67 10.64
CA SER A 299 28.39 18.73 9.67
C SER A 299 28.95 18.16 8.38
N SER A 300 29.84 17.16 8.44
CA SER A 300 30.41 16.48 7.27
C SER A 300 29.33 15.93 6.31
N VAL A 301 28.30 15.30 6.88
CA VAL A 301 27.12 14.79 6.16
C VAL A 301 26.33 15.93 5.51
N LEU A 302 26.24 17.09 6.17
CA LEU A 302 25.51 18.27 5.67
C LEU A 302 26.32 19.12 4.69
N GLU A 303 27.65 19.23 4.81
CA GLU A 303 28.54 20.03 3.96
C GLU A 303 28.51 19.54 2.49
N ARG A 304 28.13 18.29 2.25
CA ARG A 304 27.90 17.76 0.89
C ARG A 304 26.65 18.35 0.24
N LYS A 305 25.69 18.87 1.03
CA LYS A 305 24.52 19.64 0.55
C LYS A 305 24.93 21.00 0.01
N GLU A 306 25.88 21.67 0.67
CA GLU A 306 26.39 23.00 0.28
C GLU A 306 27.22 22.92 -0.99
N ARG A 307 28.10 21.92 -1.11
CA ARG A 307 28.82 21.61 -2.36
C ARG A 307 27.92 21.38 -3.56
N ARG A 308 26.66 20.98 -3.35
CA ARG A 308 25.64 20.81 -4.41
C ARG A 308 24.92 22.10 -4.77
N LYS A 309 24.75 23.07 -3.84
CA LYS A 309 24.27 24.41 -4.19
C LYS A 309 25.27 25.12 -5.10
N GLU A 310 26.55 24.95 -4.80
CA GLU A 310 27.66 25.48 -5.61
C GLU A 310 27.75 24.78 -6.97
N SER A 311 27.72 23.44 -6.98
CA SER A 311 27.80 22.67 -8.24
C SER A 311 26.52 22.78 -9.11
N LYS A 312 25.34 23.08 -8.55
CA LYS A 312 24.13 23.37 -9.34
C LYS A 312 24.12 24.77 -9.95
N ASN A 313 24.80 25.76 -9.35
CA ASN A 313 24.96 27.06 -9.98
C ASN A 313 25.91 26.99 -11.20
N GLU A 314 26.85 26.04 -11.22
CA GLU A 314 27.75 25.79 -12.36
C GLU A 314 27.13 24.94 -13.49
N ILE A 315 26.02 24.24 -13.25
CA ILE A 315 25.34 23.38 -14.25
C ILE A 315 23.99 24.01 -14.67
N SER A 316 23.97 25.34 -14.82
CA SER A 316 22.82 26.07 -15.39
C SER A 316 22.79 26.02 -16.92
N GLU A 317 23.80 25.43 -17.57
CA GLU A 317 23.88 25.28 -19.02
C GLU A 317 24.49 23.92 -19.39
N VAL A 318 23.72 22.83 -19.24
CA VAL A 318 24.01 21.61 -20.00
C VAL A 318 22.70 21.08 -20.56
N HIS A 319 22.68 21.00 -21.89
CA HIS A 319 21.60 20.51 -22.71
C HIS A 319 20.98 19.20 -22.21
N ILE A 320 19.67 19.11 -22.40
CA ILE A 320 18.92 17.87 -22.51
C ILE A 320 19.65 17.01 -23.54
N LEU A 321 20.43 16.05 -23.08
CA LEU A 321 20.99 15.00 -23.93
C LEU A 321 19.99 13.85 -23.85
N ASP A 322 19.45 13.52 -25.03
CA ASP A 322 18.63 12.34 -25.28
C ASP A 322 19.18 11.13 -24.54
N ASP A 323 18.31 10.50 -23.74
CA ASP A 323 18.56 9.21 -23.11
C ASP A 323 18.79 8.17 -24.23
N GLU A 324 20.05 7.82 -24.50
CA GLU A 324 20.36 6.61 -25.26
C GLU A 324 19.75 5.41 -24.50
N LYS A 325 18.65 4.85 -25.04
CA LYS A 325 17.99 3.63 -24.56
C LYS A 325 19.04 2.61 -24.12
N ARG A 326 18.98 2.18 -22.85
CA ARG A 326 19.84 1.12 -22.33
C ARG A 326 19.64 -0.14 -23.18
N LYS A 327 20.74 -0.74 -23.68
CA LYS A 327 20.69 -2.06 -24.32
C LYS A 327 20.08 -3.07 -23.35
N GLY A 328 18.89 -3.57 -23.66
CA GLY A 328 18.17 -4.59 -22.87
C GLY A 328 16.84 -4.14 -22.25
N GLU A 329 16.39 -2.91 -22.48
CA GLU A 329 15.04 -2.47 -22.16
C GLU A 329 14.08 -2.89 -23.28
N ILE A 330 13.07 -3.70 -22.93
CA ILE A 330 12.00 -4.09 -23.85
C ILE A 330 10.79 -3.25 -23.50
N ASP A 331 10.27 -2.52 -24.47
CA ASP A 331 8.96 -1.92 -24.31
C ASP A 331 7.90 -3.04 -24.33
N LEU A 332 7.03 -3.07 -23.32
CA LEU A 332 5.98 -4.09 -23.20
C LEU A 332 5.07 -4.13 -24.43
N HIS A 333 4.94 -3.01 -25.16
CA HIS A 333 4.21 -2.91 -26.42
C HIS A 333 4.82 -3.73 -27.57
N GLU A 334 6.12 -4.03 -27.50
CA GLU A 334 6.81 -4.82 -28.53
C GLU A 334 6.61 -6.33 -28.34
N ILE A 335 6.12 -6.78 -27.18
CA ILE A 335 6.02 -8.21 -26.82
C ILE A 335 4.82 -8.86 -27.52
N THR A 336 5.11 -9.78 -28.44
CA THR A 336 4.10 -10.50 -29.22
C THR A 336 3.77 -11.88 -28.63
N ARG A 337 4.73 -12.53 -27.95
CA ARG A 337 4.56 -13.89 -27.44
C ARG A 337 5.46 -14.15 -26.23
N ILE A 338 4.91 -14.87 -25.26
CA ILE A 338 5.62 -15.29 -24.05
C ILE A 338 5.33 -16.77 -23.79
N GLU A 339 6.38 -17.61 -23.75
CA GLU A 339 6.22 -19.04 -23.53
C GLU A 339 7.39 -19.71 -22.81
N PRO A 340 7.15 -20.77 -22.02
CA PRO A 340 8.23 -21.57 -21.44
C PRO A 340 8.98 -22.35 -22.53
N VAL A 341 10.31 -22.41 -22.43
CA VAL A 341 11.15 -23.15 -23.38
C VAL A 341 11.21 -24.62 -22.98
N ARG A 342 10.71 -25.49 -23.87
CA ARG A 342 10.78 -26.94 -23.66
C ARG A 342 12.25 -27.39 -23.69
N ASN A 343 12.62 -28.28 -22.77
CA ASN A 343 13.95 -28.90 -22.64
C ASN A 343 15.05 -28.04 -21.98
N VAL A 344 14.71 -26.89 -21.38
CA VAL A 344 15.66 -26.12 -20.54
C VAL A 344 14.99 -25.74 -19.22
N LYS A 345 15.64 -26.04 -18.09
CA LYS A 345 15.05 -25.77 -16.77
C LYS A 345 14.97 -24.27 -16.51
N ASN A 346 13.78 -23.81 -16.13
CA ASN A 346 13.49 -22.45 -15.68
C ASN A 346 13.81 -21.36 -16.73
N VAL A 347 13.71 -21.69 -18.02
CA VAL A 347 13.91 -20.72 -19.11
C VAL A 347 12.60 -20.47 -19.82
N PHE A 348 12.29 -19.21 -20.05
CA PHE A 348 11.15 -18.77 -20.83
C PHE A 348 11.58 -17.76 -21.90
N ARG A 349 10.80 -17.71 -22.98
CA ARG A 349 11.04 -16.91 -24.17
C ARG A 349 10.07 -15.75 -24.20
N ILE A 350 10.59 -14.56 -24.49
CA ILE A 350 9.83 -13.36 -24.85
C ILE A 350 10.18 -13.06 -26.31
N ALA A 351 9.20 -13.11 -27.20
CA ALA A 351 9.36 -12.72 -28.59
C ALA A 351 8.75 -11.35 -28.84
N THR A 352 9.50 -10.47 -29.48
CA THR A 352 9.03 -9.20 -30.02
C THR A 352 8.94 -9.26 -31.55
N SER A 353 8.45 -8.21 -32.20
CA SER A 353 8.45 -8.13 -33.67
C SER A 353 9.86 -8.16 -34.27
N ASN A 354 10.88 -7.79 -33.48
CA ASN A 354 12.22 -7.52 -33.97
C ASN A 354 13.28 -8.49 -33.43
N TYR A 355 13.04 -9.16 -32.29
CA TYR A 355 14.00 -10.08 -31.67
C TYR A 355 13.34 -11.07 -30.69
N GLU A 356 14.05 -12.15 -30.36
CA GLU A 356 13.64 -13.10 -29.33
C GLU A 356 14.64 -13.08 -28.17
N LEU A 357 14.13 -13.06 -26.93
CA LEU A 357 14.92 -13.10 -25.70
C LEU A 357 14.61 -14.35 -24.89
N LEU A 358 15.67 -14.95 -24.36
CA LEU A 358 15.61 -16.11 -23.46
C LEU A 358 16.01 -15.66 -22.06
N LEU A 359 15.09 -15.79 -21.11
CA LEU A 359 15.28 -15.40 -19.72
C LEU A 359 15.30 -16.63 -18.83
N GLN A 360 16.31 -16.71 -17.96
CA GLN A 360 16.49 -17.82 -17.02
C GLN A 360 16.14 -17.36 -15.60
N ALA A 361 15.12 -17.97 -15.01
CA ALA A 361 14.75 -17.77 -13.61
C ALA A 361 15.57 -18.70 -12.69
N LYS A 362 15.70 -18.32 -11.40
CA LYS A 362 16.45 -19.11 -10.42
C LYS A 362 15.73 -20.41 -10.07
N ASN A 363 14.41 -20.41 -10.12
CA ASN A 363 13.57 -21.58 -9.85
C ASN A 363 12.26 -21.54 -10.65
N SER A 364 11.52 -22.65 -10.65
CA SER A 364 10.29 -22.78 -11.44
C SER A 364 9.14 -21.91 -10.92
N ASN A 365 9.13 -21.54 -9.63
CA ASN A 365 8.12 -20.66 -9.07
C ASN A 365 8.31 -19.22 -9.55
N GLU A 366 9.55 -18.72 -9.52
CA GLU A 366 9.91 -17.40 -10.05
C GLU A 366 9.60 -17.32 -11.56
N MET A 367 9.92 -18.36 -12.33
CA MET A 367 9.55 -18.43 -13.75
C MET A 367 8.03 -18.32 -13.95
N ASN A 368 7.24 -19.05 -13.17
CA ASN A 368 5.78 -19.04 -13.28
C ASN A 368 5.18 -17.69 -12.85
N GLU A 369 5.72 -17.05 -11.80
CA GLU A 369 5.31 -15.71 -11.40
C GLU A 369 5.56 -14.69 -12.51
N TRP A 370 6.74 -14.73 -13.13
CA TRP A 370 7.07 -13.82 -14.23
C TRP A 370 6.19 -14.06 -15.46
N LEU A 371 5.95 -15.32 -15.81
CA LEU A 371 5.05 -15.69 -16.92
C LEU A 371 3.64 -15.17 -16.70
N VAL A 372 3.08 -15.37 -15.50
CA VAL A 372 1.74 -14.90 -15.15
C VAL A 372 1.66 -13.38 -15.18
N GLN A 373 2.62 -12.68 -14.58
CA GLN A 373 2.62 -11.22 -14.55
C GLN A 373 2.73 -10.61 -15.96
N LEU A 374 3.64 -11.10 -16.79
CA LEU A 374 3.81 -10.59 -18.14
C LEU A 374 2.61 -10.93 -19.05
N GLN A 375 1.98 -12.09 -18.85
CA GLN A 375 0.76 -12.47 -19.58
C GLN A 375 -0.46 -11.64 -19.15
N LEU A 376 -0.61 -11.35 -17.85
CA LEU A 376 -1.70 -10.51 -17.35
C LEU A 376 -1.58 -9.07 -17.86
N GLN A 377 -0.37 -8.50 -17.86
CA GLN A 377 -0.14 -7.14 -18.36
C GLN A 377 -0.37 -7.01 -19.87
N THR A 378 -0.05 -8.04 -20.65
CA THR A 378 -0.34 -8.06 -22.10
C THR A 378 -1.83 -8.29 -22.39
N GLN A 379 -2.53 -9.15 -21.62
CA GLN A 379 -3.96 -9.44 -21.81
C GLN A 379 -4.90 -8.33 -21.31
N GLY A 380 -4.58 -7.69 -20.18
CA GLY A 380 -5.36 -6.57 -19.63
C GLY A 380 -5.45 -5.40 -20.60
N ARG A 381 -4.38 -5.13 -21.36
CA ARG A 381 -4.35 -4.09 -22.39
C ARG A 381 -5.15 -4.44 -23.65
N VAL A 382 -5.12 -5.68 -24.15
CA VAL A 382 -5.94 -6.08 -25.31
C VAL A 382 -7.44 -5.96 -25.02
N LYS A 383 -7.84 -6.18 -23.76
CA LYS A 383 -9.22 -5.98 -23.32
C LYS A 383 -9.61 -4.49 -23.32
N LYS A 384 -8.71 -3.63 -22.86
CA LYS A 384 -8.89 -2.17 -22.84
C LYS A 384 -8.86 -1.53 -24.24
N GLU A 385 -7.98 -1.96 -25.14
CA GLU A 385 -7.98 -1.49 -26.54
C GLU A 385 -9.25 -1.88 -27.30
N ARG A 386 -9.89 -3.00 -26.92
CA ARG A 386 -11.20 -3.40 -27.44
C ARG A 386 -12.34 -2.57 -26.87
N GLU A 387 -12.24 -2.16 -25.60
CA GLU A 387 -13.22 -1.30 -24.92
C GLU A 387 -13.10 0.17 -25.40
N GLU A 388 -11.88 0.69 -25.58
CA GLU A 388 -11.61 2.03 -26.14
C GLU A 388 -11.98 2.13 -27.63
N ARG A 389 -11.86 1.04 -28.41
CA ARG A 389 -12.37 1.00 -29.80
C ARG A 389 -13.90 0.97 -29.88
N SER A 390 -14.60 0.51 -28.84
CA SER A 390 -16.07 0.61 -28.80
C SER A 390 -16.56 2.00 -28.41
N ASP A 391 -15.76 2.79 -27.69
CA ASP A 391 -16.13 4.15 -27.26
C ASP A 391 -15.67 5.24 -28.25
N ASN A 392 -14.64 4.99 -29.08
CA ASN A 392 -14.13 5.94 -30.07
C ASN A 392 -14.96 6.09 -31.36
N ASP A 393 -16.02 5.28 -31.55
CA ASP A 393 -16.98 5.51 -32.65
C ASP A 393 -17.93 6.69 -32.38
N GLN A 394 -17.79 7.38 -31.23
CA GLN A 394 -18.61 8.55 -30.88
C GLN A 394 -17.81 9.70 -30.23
N SER A 395 -16.72 10.18 -30.83
CA SER A 395 -16.35 11.62 -30.70
C SER A 395 -15.14 11.98 -31.54
N SER A 396 -15.33 12.94 -32.44
CA SER A 396 -14.26 13.61 -33.19
C SER A 396 -14.02 15.01 -32.61
N ASP A 397 -12.74 15.39 -32.62
CA ASP A 397 -12.17 16.75 -32.59
C ASP A 397 -12.11 17.51 -31.25
N THR A 398 -10.92 17.61 -30.66
CA THR A 398 -10.02 18.79 -30.76
C THR A 398 -8.75 18.61 -29.91
N GLY A 399 -7.61 19.12 -30.41
CA GLY A 399 -6.27 18.82 -29.92
C GLY A 399 -5.83 19.50 -28.61
N SER A 400 -5.01 18.75 -27.85
CA SER A 400 -3.99 19.28 -26.93
C SER A 400 -2.95 18.18 -26.65
N SER A 401 -1.83 18.22 -27.37
CA SER A 401 -0.83 17.12 -27.44
C SER A 401 0.40 17.33 -26.54
N CYS A 402 0.25 17.93 -25.34
CA CYS A 402 1.44 18.21 -24.49
C CYS A 402 1.30 17.87 -22.99
N LEU A 403 0.34 17.02 -22.61
CA LEU A 403 0.19 16.52 -21.22
C LEU A 403 -0.02 15.00 -21.12
N LEU A 404 0.06 14.28 -22.25
CA LEU A 404 -0.34 12.87 -22.36
C LEU A 404 0.70 11.88 -21.79
N ASP A 405 1.97 12.26 -21.64
CA ASP A 405 3.00 11.36 -21.07
C ASP A 405 2.83 11.08 -19.57
N SER A 406 1.89 11.75 -18.89
CA SER A 406 1.65 11.59 -17.44
C SER A 406 0.50 10.65 -17.08
N LEU A 407 -0.33 10.26 -18.06
CA LEU A 407 -1.47 9.37 -17.86
C LEU A 407 -1.10 7.89 -18.02
N ASP A 408 0.03 7.58 -18.67
CA ASP A 408 0.51 6.20 -18.81
C ASP A 408 0.94 5.54 -17.48
N ASP A 409 1.22 6.34 -16.44
CA ASP A 409 1.73 5.87 -15.14
C ASP A 409 0.64 5.24 -14.25
N PHE A 410 -0.65 5.53 -14.49
CA PHE A 410 -1.77 4.87 -13.79
C PHE A 410 -1.92 3.40 -14.19
N SER A 411 -1.43 3.02 -15.38
CA SER A 411 -1.53 1.65 -15.91
C SER A 411 -0.56 0.65 -15.27
N LEU A 412 0.40 1.13 -14.48
CA LEU A 412 1.44 0.29 -13.88
C LEU A 412 0.94 -0.49 -12.65
N TYR A 413 -0.13 -0.03 -12.00
CA TYR A 413 -0.63 -0.58 -10.75
C TYR A 413 -1.97 -1.29 -10.98
N ASP A 414 -1.95 -2.62 -11.06
CA ASP A 414 -3.15 -3.46 -11.17
C ASP A 414 -3.93 -3.42 -9.84
N ILE A 415 -4.84 -2.45 -9.72
CA ILE A 415 -5.70 -2.27 -8.55
C ILE A 415 -6.99 -3.08 -8.77
N ASP A 416 -7.16 -4.12 -7.96
CA ASP A 416 -8.39 -4.90 -7.89
C ASP A 416 -9.46 -4.14 -7.09
N THR A 417 -10.15 -3.21 -7.77
CA THR A 417 -11.18 -2.36 -7.15
C THR A 417 -12.30 -3.17 -6.49
N GLU A 418 -12.67 -4.34 -7.04
CA GLU A 418 -13.71 -5.21 -6.46
C GLU A 418 -13.29 -5.73 -5.08
N ARG A 419 -12.04 -6.17 -4.93
CA ARG A 419 -11.49 -6.58 -3.63
C ARG A 419 -11.42 -5.45 -2.61
N GLU A 420 -11.01 -4.26 -3.04
CA GLU A 420 -10.92 -3.12 -2.13
C GLU A 420 -12.32 -2.67 -1.68
N LEU A 421 -13.32 -2.73 -2.57
CA LEU A 421 -14.72 -2.49 -2.23
C LEU A 421 -15.29 -3.55 -1.29
N GLU A 422 -14.98 -4.84 -1.49
CA GLU A 422 -15.35 -5.90 -0.54
C GLU A 422 -14.74 -5.61 0.84
N THR A 423 -13.47 -5.19 0.91
CA THR A 423 -12.81 -4.86 2.19
C THR A 423 -13.51 -3.72 2.93
N LEU A 424 -13.92 -2.67 2.21
CA LEU A 424 -14.70 -1.56 2.78
C LEU A 424 -16.11 -2.02 3.18
N HIS A 425 -16.76 -2.87 2.37
CA HIS A 425 -18.05 -3.46 2.70
C HIS A 425 -18.00 -4.29 3.98
N LEU A 426 -16.99 -5.15 4.15
CA LEU A 426 -16.79 -5.95 5.37
C LEU A 426 -16.68 -5.05 6.61
N THR A 427 -15.92 -3.97 6.49
CA THR A 427 -15.78 -2.97 7.56
C THR A 427 -17.14 -2.35 7.93
N LEU A 428 -17.93 -1.96 6.93
CA LEU A 428 -19.26 -1.38 7.13
C LEU A 428 -20.24 -2.41 7.73
N TYR A 429 -20.16 -3.66 7.29
CA TYR A 429 -20.96 -4.76 7.80
C TYR A 429 -20.66 -5.06 9.27
N GLU A 430 -19.38 -5.12 9.66
CA GLU A 430 -18.96 -5.30 11.06
C GLU A 430 -19.51 -4.19 11.98
N HIS A 431 -19.75 -3.00 11.44
CA HIS A 431 -20.27 -1.84 12.19
C HIS A 431 -21.74 -1.52 11.85
N ALA A 432 -22.47 -2.43 11.20
CA ALA A 432 -23.86 -2.17 10.79
C ALA A 432 -24.79 -1.86 11.98
N GLU A 433 -24.58 -2.51 13.13
CA GLU A 433 -25.33 -2.20 14.35
C GLU A 433 -25.06 -0.79 14.86
N THR A 434 -23.80 -0.33 14.81
CA THR A 434 -23.46 1.06 15.15
C THR A 434 -24.18 2.05 14.24
N LEU A 435 -24.22 1.77 12.93
CA LEU A 435 -24.93 2.61 11.97
C LEU A 435 -26.44 2.64 12.22
N LYS A 436 -27.06 1.50 12.59
CA LYS A 436 -28.47 1.45 13.00
C LYS A 436 -28.73 2.29 14.25
N ILE A 437 -27.84 2.23 15.23
CA ILE A 437 -27.94 3.03 16.45
C ILE A 437 -27.84 4.53 16.13
N TRP A 438 -26.86 4.94 15.32
CA TRP A 438 -26.75 6.33 14.88
C TRP A 438 -27.98 6.81 14.13
N LYS A 439 -28.55 5.97 13.25
CA LYS A 439 -29.84 6.24 12.58
C LYS A 439 -30.94 6.50 13.60
N ASN A 440 -31.12 5.64 14.60
CA ASN A 440 -32.15 5.79 15.62
C ASN A 440 -31.98 7.07 16.44
N ILE A 441 -30.73 7.43 16.79
CA ILE A 441 -30.44 8.70 17.49
C ILE A 441 -30.83 9.90 16.62
N LEU A 442 -30.53 9.86 15.32
CA LEU A 442 -30.91 10.93 14.39
C LEU A 442 -32.44 10.99 14.17
N GLU A 443 -33.16 9.89 14.32
CA GLU A 443 -34.62 9.84 14.27
C GLU A 443 -35.28 10.20 15.62
N ASP A 444 -34.49 10.65 16.61
CA ASP A 444 -34.92 11.01 17.96
C ASP A 444 -35.60 9.84 18.73
N ILE A 445 -35.20 8.61 18.42
CA ILE A 445 -35.66 7.38 19.09
C ILE A 445 -34.79 7.11 20.33
N GLU A 446 -35.39 6.71 21.45
CA GLU A 446 -34.66 6.38 22.68
C GLU A 446 -33.73 5.17 22.48
N VAL A 447 -32.44 5.36 22.76
CA VAL A 447 -31.41 4.31 22.67
C VAL A 447 -30.85 4.00 24.07
N PRO A 448 -30.66 2.73 24.45
CA PRO A 448 -30.02 2.35 25.71
C PRO A 448 -28.60 2.95 25.84
N SER A 449 -28.25 3.41 27.05
CA SER A 449 -27.02 4.17 27.34
C SER A 449 -25.70 3.39 27.21
N GLU A 450 -25.73 2.09 26.90
CA GLU A 450 -24.55 1.22 26.77
C GLU A 450 -23.95 1.22 25.36
N HIS A 451 -24.58 1.91 24.40
CA HIS A 451 -24.22 1.87 22.99
C HIS A 451 -23.36 3.06 22.53
N PRO A 452 -22.54 2.88 21.47
CA PRO A 452 -21.64 3.92 20.97
C PRO A 452 -22.41 5.19 20.59
N SER A 453 -22.03 6.31 21.21
CA SER A 453 -22.60 7.63 20.90
C SER A 453 -22.20 8.09 19.49
N LEU A 454 -22.93 9.07 18.97
CA LEU A 454 -22.49 9.81 17.78
C LEU A 454 -21.10 10.40 18.04
N PRO A 455 -20.16 10.37 17.07
CA PRO A 455 -18.83 10.92 17.24
C PRO A 455 -18.89 12.38 17.66
N ASP A 456 -18.07 12.80 18.63
CA ASP A 456 -18.07 14.19 19.11
C ASP A 456 -17.81 15.19 18.00
N ILE A 457 -16.99 14.84 16.99
CA ILE A 457 -16.76 15.65 15.79
C ILE A 457 -18.02 15.76 14.92
N VAL A 458 -18.82 14.69 14.80
CA VAL A 458 -20.10 14.74 14.10
C VAL A 458 -21.06 15.63 14.89
N LEU A 459 -21.11 15.49 16.21
CA LEU A 459 -21.93 16.34 17.08
C LEU A 459 -21.45 17.81 17.07
N GLU A 460 -20.15 18.06 17.04
CA GLU A 460 -19.55 19.40 16.99
C GLU A 460 -19.68 20.03 15.61
N GLN A 461 -19.52 19.29 14.52
CA GLN A 461 -19.77 19.79 13.17
C GLN A 461 -21.26 20.03 12.95
N VAL A 462 -22.15 19.16 13.44
CA VAL A 462 -23.60 19.43 13.50
C VAL A 462 -23.87 20.69 14.36
N LYS A 463 -23.17 20.89 15.49
CA LYS A 463 -23.25 22.11 16.33
C LYS A 463 -22.60 23.36 15.72
N LEU A 464 -21.60 23.23 14.84
CA LEU A 464 -20.96 24.31 14.11
C LEU A 464 -21.80 24.69 12.89
N ILE A 465 -22.46 23.71 12.27
CA ILE A 465 -23.51 23.92 11.26
C ILE A 465 -24.69 24.68 11.89
N LEU A 466 -25.09 24.33 13.13
CA LEU A 466 -26.03 25.11 13.97
C LEU A 466 -25.58 26.57 14.21
N LYS A 467 -24.31 26.92 13.97
CA LYS A 467 -23.76 28.28 14.11
C LYS A 467 -23.60 29.05 12.80
N GLY A 468 -24.06 28.52 11.65
CA GLY A 468 -24.37 29.36 10.48
C GLY A 468 -23.69 29.04 9.14
N ALA A 469 -23.32 27.78 8.86
CA ALA A 469 -22.72 27.40 7.56
C ALA A 469 -23.64 26.55 6.64
N CYS A 470 -24.62 25.83 7.19
CA CYS A 470 -25.63 25.06 6.46
C CYS A 470 -26.89 24.96 7.33
N ASP A 471 -28.07 24.72 6.76
CA ASP A 471 -29.27 24.46 7.56
C ASP A 471 -29.05 23.15 8.37
N PRO A 472 -29.07 23.20 9.72
CA PRO A 472 -28.84 22.03 10.56
C PRO A 472 -29.81 20.88 10.29
N ALA A 473 -31.03 21.18 9.85
CA ALA A 473 -32.00 20.18 9.45
C ALA A 473 -31.53 19.43 8.19
N VAL A 474 -30.98 20.16 7.21
CA VAL A 474 -30.47 19.59 5.96
C VAL A 474 -29.25 18.70 6.20
N ALA A 475 -28.32 19.12 7.06
CA ALA A 475 -27.15 18.29 7.39
C ALA A 475 -27.55 17.01 8.15
N LYS A 476 -28.50 17.11 9.08
CA LYS A 476 -29.08 15.95 9.79
C LYS A 476 -29.75 14.99 8.82
N GLU A 477 -30.57 15.51 7.89
CA GLU A 477 -31.27 14.72 6.87
C GLU A 477 -30.30 14.05 5.89
N GLN A 478 -29.26 14.76 5.44
CA GLN A 478 -28.21 14.19 4.58
C GLN A 478 -27.47 13.04 5.26
N PHE A 479 -27.09 13.22 6.52
CA PHE A 479 -26.40 12.17 7.26
C PHE A 479 -27.29 10.95 7.46
N LEU A 480 -28.55 11.17 7.83
CA LEU A 480 -29.55 10.11 7.95
C LEU A 480 -29.74 9.35 6.63
N SER A 481 -29.89 10.08 5.51
CA SER A 481 -30.04 9.51 4.18
C SER A 481 -28.82 8.67 3.80
N MET A 482 -27.60 9.16 4.04
CA MET A 482 -26.37 8.40 3.76
C MET A 482 -26.30 7.11 4.59
N ILE A 483 -26.59 7.17 5.89
CA ILE A 483 -26.62 5.97 6.75
C ILE A 483 -27.64 4.95 6.22
N GLN A 484 -28.84 5.41 5.84
CA GLN A 484 -29.87 4.54 5.28
C GLN A 484 -29.42 3.90 3.96
N GLU A 485 -28.81 4.66 3.05
CA GLU A 485 -28.25 4.13 1.80
C GLU A 485 -27.15 3.10 2.03
N VAL A 486 -26.26 3.35 2.99
CA VAL A 486 -25.18 2.43 3.35
C VAL A 486 -25.75 1.13 3.91
N LEU A 487 -26.71 1.19 4.83
CA LEU A 487 -27.38 0.00 5.38
C LEU A 487 -28.11 -0.80 4.29
N LEU A 488 -28.79 -0.12 3.35
CA LEU A 488 -29.41 -0.77 2.20
C LEU A 488 -28.37 -1.41 1.27
N GLY A 489 -27.24 -0.74 1.04
CA GLY A 489 -26.11 -1.25 0.29
C GLY A 489 -25.54 -2.54 0.90
N ILE A 490 -25.33 -2.56 2.22
CA ILE A 490 -24.89 -3.74 2.97
C ILE A 490 -25.87 -4.90 2.75
N ILE A 491 -27.17 -4.68 2.95
CA ILE A 491 -28.19 -5.73 2.78
C ILE A 491 -28.18 -6.29 1.35
N ARG A 492 -28.03 -5.44 0.34
CA ARG A 492 -27.98 -5.86 -1.07
C ARG A 492 -26.76 -6.72 -1.37
N ILE A 493 -25.58 -6.31 -0.92
CA ILE A 493 -24.32 -7.04 -1.11
C ILE A 493 -24.39 -8.39 -0.38
N GLU A 494 -24.85 -8.40 0.87
CA GLU A 494 -25.01 -9.64 1.66
C GLU A 494 -26.05 -10.59 1.06
N SER A 495 -27.15 -10.07 0.50
CA SER A 495 -28.12 -10.89 -0.23
C SER A 495 -27.49 -11.53 -1.46
N ALA A 496 -26.68 -10.78 -2.22
CA ALA A 496 -26.00 -11.31 -3.39
C ALA A 496 -24.94 -12.36 -3.02
N HIS A 497 -24.23 -12.18 -1.90
CA HIS A 497 -23.34 -13.20 -1.33
C HIS A 497 -24.11 -14.46 -0.95
N ARG A 498 -25.24 -14.35 -0.24
CA ARG A 498 -26.11 -15.50 0.10
C ARG A 498 -26.58 -16.25 -1.15
N GLU A 499 -27.05 -15.53 -2.17
CA GLU A 499 -27.45 -16.14 -3.43
C GLU A 499 -26.29 -16.84 -4.15
N ALA A 500 -25.10 -16.26 -4.13
CA ALA A 500 -23.91 -16.87 -4.72
C ALA A 500 -23.55 -18.17 -4.01
N VAL A 501 -23.58 -18.17 -2.67
CA VAL A 501 -23.36 -19.36 -1.83
C VAL A 501 -24.43 -20.41 -2.09
N ASP A 502 -25.71 -20.04 -2.15
CA ASP A 502 -26.81 -20.95 -2.46
C ASP A 502 -26.68 -21.60 -3.85
N ARG A 503 -26.30 -20.81 -4.86
CA ARG A 503 -26.02 -21.33 -6.21
C ARG A 503 -24.87 -22.33 -6.17
N PHE A 504 -23.79 -22.03 -5.46
CA PHE A 504 -22.65 -22.92 -5.30
C PHE A 504 -23.05 -24.23 -4.60
N ILE A 505 -23.79 -24.14 -3.48
CA ILE A 505 -24.28 -25.32 -2.75
C ILE A 505 -25.18 -26.19 -3.63
N LYS A 506 -26.07 -25.59 -4.43
CA LYS A 506 -26.93 -26.34 -5.36
C LYS A 506 -26.13 -27.04 -6.46
N GLN A 507 -25.09 -26.38 -6.99
CA GLN A 507 -24.19 -27.00 -7.99
C GLN A 507 -23.42 -28.19 -7.40
N MET A 508 -22.92 -28.07 -6.17
CA MET A 508 -22.23 -29.16 -5.47
C MET A 508 -23.16 -30.34 -5.21
N ARG A 509 -24.39 -30.11 -4.75
CA ARG A 509 -25.39 -31.16 -4.52
C ARG A 509 -25.89 -31.83 -5.81
N GLY A 510 -25.87 -31.10 -6.93
CA GLY A 510 -26.27 -31.60 -8.26
C GLY A 510 -25.16 -32.38 -8.99
N SER A 511 -23.90 -32.25 -8.55
CA SER A 511 -22.78 -33.01 -9.09
C SER A 511 -22.81 -34.44 -8.54
N LYS A 512 -23.20 -35.42 -9.37
CA LYS A 512 -23.09 -36.85 -9.03
C LYS A 512 -21.61 -37.20 -8.89
N GLY A 513 -21.15 -37.32 -7.64
CA GLY A 513 -20.00 -38.10 -7.18
C GLY A 513 -18.75 -38.10 -8.06
N SER A 514 -17.77 -37.29 -7.70
CA SER A 514 -16.38 -37.75 -7.73
C SER A 514 -15.86 -37.70 -6.30
N GLN A 515 -15.59 -38.88 -5.75
CA GLN A 515 -14.97 -39.12 -4.44
C GLN A 515 -13.50 -38.65 -4.35
N ASP A 516 -13.08 -37.73 -5.23
CA ASP A 516 -11.69 -37.31 -5.41
C ASP A 516 -11.47 -35.80 -5.18
N LEU A 517 -12.33 -35.12 -4.40
CA LEU A 517 -11.92 -33.84 -3.81
C LEU A 517 -11.21 -34.11 -2.47
N PHE A 518 -9.90 -34.22 -2.55
CA PHE A 518 -9.03 -34.06 -1.39
C PHE A 518 -9.19 -32.65 -0.82
N THR A 519 -9.25 -32.58 0.51
CA THR A 519 -9.17 -31.42 1.41
C THR A 519 -10.45 -30.62 1.72
N GLY A 520 -10.99 -30.90 2.92
CA GLY A 520 -11.22 -29.84 3.90
C GLY A 520 -12.63 -29.26 3.97
N ASP A 521 -13.57 -30.09 4.40
CA ASP A 521 -14.98 -29.80 4.69
C ASP A 521 -15.21 -28.85 5.90
N ASP A 522 -14.34 -27.87 6.19
CA ASP A 522 -14.48 -26.98 7.36
C ASP A 522 -14.81 -25.52 6.99
N ASN A 523 -14.54 -25.10 5.74
CA ASN A 523 -14.79 -23.71 5.32
C ASN A 523 -16.27 -23.36 5.11
N TYR A 524 -17.11 -24.35 4.79
CA TYR A 524 -18.54 -24.09 4.58
C TYR A 524 -19.29 -23.85 5.88
N LEU A 525 -18.85 -24.43 7.01
CA LEU A 525 -19.42 -24.16 8.33
C LEU A 525 -19.08 -22.75 8.80
N LEU A 526 -17.92 -22.20 8.43
CA LEU A 526 -17.55 -20.82 8.73
C LEU A 526 -18.36 -19.81 7.90
N LEU A 527 -18.60 -20.09 6.62
CA LEU A 527 -19.52 -19.30 5.78
C LEU A 527 -20.96 -19.37 6.31
N GLN A 528 -21.46 -20.56 6.65
CA GLN A 528 -22.80 -20.75 7.19
C GLN A 528 -22.97 -20.13 8.59
N SER A 529 -21.93 -20.18 9.43
CA SER A 529 -21.89 -19.49 10.73
C SER A 529 -21.91 -17.97 10.60
N ARG A 530 -21.28 -17.41 9.55
CA ARG A 530 -21.34 -15.96 9.26
C ARG A 530 -22.76 -15.49 8.93
N PHE A 531 -23.58 -16.34 8.30
CA PHE A 531 -24.98 -16.04 7.98
C PHE A 531 -25.98 -16.39 9.09
N GLN A 532 -25.54 -17.11 10.13
CA GLN A 532 -26.36 -17.39 11.33
C GLN A 532 -26.18 -16.34 12.45
N GLY A 533 -25.16 -15.49 12.35
CA GLY A 533 -24.95 -14.36 13.26
C GLY A 533 -25.67 -13.10 12.77
N ASN A 534 -26.79 -12.79 13.43
CA ASN A 534 -27.43 -11.47 13.49
C ASN A 534 -27.80 -10.78 12.17
N ILE A 535 -28.87 -11.26 11.51
CA ILE A 535 -29.82 -10.36 10.82
C ILE A 535 -31.23 -10.94 11.03
N GLU A 536 -31.81 -10.70 12.21
CA GLU A 536 -33.25 -10.60 12.41
C GLU A 536 -33.58 -9.19 12.89
#